data_AF-A0A976CUL0-F1
#
_entry.id   AF-A0A976CUL0-F1
#
_cell.length_a   1.000
_cell.length_b   1.000
_cell.length_c   1.000
_cell.angle_alpha   90.00
_cell.angle_beta   90.00
_cell.angle_gamma   90.00
#
_symmetry.space_group_name_H-M   'P 1'
#
loop_
_entity.id
_entity.type
_entity.pdbx_description
1 polymer ?
#
loop_
_entity_poly.entity_id
_entity_poly.type
_entity_poly.pdbx_seq_one_letter_code
_entity_poly.pdbx_strand_id
1 'polypeptide(L)'
;MKTTFLWANRAIGAMDATTGLLLMFAPSLTLRLMRLPDLASESMVYLSWIGAFVFAIGMSYLFVGPHSHEERVKLLWQFTAFARAVIAVFVTAQVLCGNLSAGWLTVAATDASVAMLQCWALSRSKWKR
;
A
#
# COMPACT_ATOMS: atom_id res chain seq x y z
N MET A 1 5.77 19.95 10.45
CA MET A 1 4.91 18.74 10.27
C MET A 1 4.12 18.42 11.54
N LYS A 2 2.78 18.41 11.50
CA LYS A 2 1.94 18.06 12.66
C LYS A 2 2.23 16.60 13.08
N THR A 3 2.33 16.34 14.38
CA THR A 3 2.63 15.01 14.96
C THR A 3 1.71 13.91 14.42
N THR A 4 0.45 14.22 14.16
CA THR A 4 -0.52 13.30 13.55
C THR A 4 -0.13 12.78 12.17
N PHE A 5 0.51 13.60 11.32
CA PHE A 5 0.97 13.18 10.00
C PHE A 5 2.18 12.24 10.10
N LEU A 6 3.10 12.48 11.03
CA LEU A 6 4.22 11.59 11.29
C LEU A 6 3.75 10.20 11.75
N TRP A 7 2.76 10.17 12.64
CA TRP A 7 2.16 8.92 13.09
C TRP A 7 1.45 8.18 11.95
N ALA A 8 0.63 8.87 11.16
CA ALA A 8 -0.03 8.27 10.00
C ALA A 8 0.98 7.73 8.97
N ASN A 9 2.04 8.48 8.69
CA ASN A 9 3.10 8.09 7.78
C ASN A 9 3.81 6.80 8.24
N ARG A 10 4.14 6.72 9.53
CA ARG A 10 4.75 5.51 10.12
C ARG A 10 3.79 4.33 10.14
N ALA A 11 2.52 4.55 10.46
CA ALA A 11 1.52 3.49 10.50
C ALA A 11 1.29 2.87 9.11
N ILE A 12 1.08 3.70 8.08
CA ILE A 12 0.92 3.25 6.69
C ILE A 12 2.20 2.55 6.21
N GLY A 13 3.36 3.15 6.45
CA GLY A 13 4.66 2.58 6.11
C GLY A 13 4.94 1.22 6.76
N ALA A 14 4.65 1.10 8.05
CA ALA A 14 4.84 -0.16 8.78
C ALA A 14 3.88 -1.25 8.30
N MET A 15 2.62 -0.90 8.02
CA MET A 15 1.63 -1.82 7.45
C MET A 15 2.11 -2.38 6.11
N ASP A 16 2.54 -1.51 5.19
CA ASP A 16 3.05 -1.90 3.88
C ASP A 16 4.35 -2.71 4.01
N ALA A 17 5.29 -2.27 4.85
CA ALA A 17 6.55 -2.97 5.04
C ALA A 17 6.33 -4.38 5.60
N THR A 18 5.42 -4.52 6.58
CA THR A 18 5.08 -5.83 7.15
C THR A 18 4.39 -6.72 6.12
N THR A 19 3.44 -6.17 5.36
CA THR A 19 2.75 -6.92 4.30
C THR A 19 3.71 -7.35 3.20
N GLY A 20 4.62 -6.46 2.79
CA GLY A 20 5.67 -6.74 1.81
C GLY A 20 6.65 -7.80 2.28
N LEU A 21 7.11 -7.75 3.54
CA LEU A 21 7.96 -8.78 4.13
C LEU A 21 7.27 -10.15 4.15
N LEU A 22 5.99 -10.18 4.54
CA LEU A 22 5.21 -11.41 4.57
C LEU A 22 5.02 -11.97 3.15
N LEU A 23 4.67 -11.15 2.16
CA LEU A 23 4.57 -11.60 0.76
C LEU A 23 5.92 -12.07 0.19
N MET A 24 7.01 -11.39 0.54
CA MET A 24 8.34 -11.68 0.04
C MET A 24 8.87 -13.02 0.56
N PHE A 25 8.71 -13.31 1.85
CA PHE A 25 9.28 -14.52 2.47
C PHE A 25 8.27 -15.66 2.73
N ALA A 26 6.98 -15.33 2.86
CA ALA A 26 5.93 -16.28 3.18
C ALA A 26 4.63 -15.97 2.39
N PRO A 27 4.67 -15.99 1.03
CA PRO A 27 3.54 -15.63 0.19
C PRO A 27 2.30 -16.49 0.46
N SER A 28 2.48 -17.80 0.64
CA SER A 28 1.38 -18.73 0.95
C SER A 28 0.72 -18.45 2.30
N LEU A 29 1.52 -18.18 3.34
CA LEU A 29 1.00 -17.75 4.64
C LEU A 29 0.19 -16.46 4.51
N THR A 30 0.70 -15.51 3.72
CA THR A 30 0.02 -14.23 3.50
C THR A 30 -1.33 -14.40 2.81
N LEU A 31 -1.39 -15.21 1.75
CA LEU A 31 -2.65 -15.54 1.08
C LEU A 31 -3.64 -16.20 2.05
N ARG A 32 -3.18 -17.13 2.88
CA ARG A 32 -4.01 -17.79 3.91
C ARG A 32 -4.54 -16.79 4.95
N LEU A 33 -3.71 -15.86 5.41
CA LEU A 33 -4.14 -14.78 6.30
C LEU A 33 -5.19 -13.87 5.65
N MET A 34 -5.04 -13.62 4.35
CA MET A 34 -6.03 -12.89 3.54
C MET A 34 -7.24 -13.75 3.14
N ARG A 35 -7.29 -15.02 3.54
CA ARG A 35 -8.31 -16.01 3.15
C ARG A 35 -8.48 -16.13 1.63
N LEU A 36 -7.38 -15.97 0.90
CA LEU A 36 -7.31 -16.16 -0.54
C LEU A 36 -6.92 -17.62 -0.86
N PRO A 37 -7.38 -18.17 -2.00
CA PRO A 37 -6.98 -19.49 -2.44
C PRO A 37 -5.47 -19.54 -2.71
N ASP A 38 -4.85 -20.69 -2.41
CA ASP A 38 -3.45 -20.93 -2.74
C ASP A 38 -3.27 -20.89 -4.28
N LEU A 39 -2.26 -20.17 -4.75
CA LEU A 39 -1.90 -20.09 -6.16
C LEU A 39 -0.98 -21.26 -6.57
N ALA A 40 -0.83 -21.48 -7.88
CA ALA A 40 0.20 -22.38 -8.40
C ALA A 40 1.60 -21.95 -7.92
N SER A 41 2.49 -22.93 -7.70
CA SER A 41 3.86 -22.67 -7.21
C SER A 41 4.65 -21.73 -8.11
N GLU A 42 4.43 -21.78 -9.42
CA GLU A 42 5.06 -20.89 -10.41
C GLU A 42 4.64 -19.42 -10.20
N SER A 43 3.40 -19.18 -9.75
CA SER A 43 2.88 -17.84 -9.49
C SER A 43 3.41 -17.23 -8.19
N MET A 44 3.91 -18.05 -7.27
CA MET A 44 4.40 -17.58 -5.96
C MET A 44 5.64 -16.71 -6.09
N VAL A 45 6.50 -16.95 -7.10
CA VAL A 45 7.69 -16.13 -7.36
C VAL A 45 7.29 -14.70 -7.71
N TYR A 46 6.26 -14.53 -8.55
CA TYR A 46 5.74 -13.19 -8.88
C TYR A 46 5.12 -12.52 -7.66
N LEU A 47 4.45 -13.28 -6.79
CA LEU A 47 3.88 -12.73 -5.57
C LEU A 47 4.96 -12.27 -4.59
N SER A 48 6.04 -13.04 -4.44
CA SER A 48 7.21 -12.62 -3.64
C SER A 48 7.91 -11.40 -4.22
N TRP A 49 8.00 -11.31 -5.55
CA TRP A 49 8.52 -10.12 -6.25
C TRP A 49 7.65 -8.88 -6.01
N ILE A 50 6.33 -9.02 -6.07
CA ILE A 50 5.39 -7.96 -5.66
C ILE A 50 5.62 -7.59 -4.18
N GLY A 51 5.80 -8.59 -3.32
CA GLY A 51 6.14 -8.38 -1.91
C GLY A 51 7.38 -7.52 -1.70
N ALA A 52 8.44 -7.74 -2.48
CA ALA A 52 9.65 -6.92 -2.43
C ALA A 52 9.38 -5.44 -2.79
N PHE A 53 8.54 -5.17 -3.79
CA PHE A 53 8.13 -3.80 -4.10
C PHE A 53 7.29 -3.17 -3.00
N VAL A 54 6.30 -3.91 -2.47
CA VAL A 54 5.43 -3.42 -1.38
C VAL A 54 6.28 -3.11 -0.15
N PHE A 55 7.29 -3.94 0.16
CA PHE A 55 8.24 -3.68 1.22
C PHE A 55 9.05 -2.40 0.98
N ALA A 56 9.59 -2.22 -0.24
CA ALA A 56 10.33 -1.02 -0.60
C ALA A 56 9.47 0.26 -0.47
N ILE A 57 8.21 0.21 -0.90
CA ILE A 57 7.26 1.31 -0.72
C ILE A 57 7.00 1.57 0.77
N GLY A 58 6.75 0.53 1.57
CA GLY A 58 6.56 0.66 3.02
C GLY A 58 7.76 1.31 3.71
N MET A 59 8.98 0.88 3.36
CA MET A 59 10.22 1.46 3.86
C MET A 59 10.40 2.92 3.43
N SER A 60 9.96 3.30 2.23
CA SER A 60 10.04 4.68 1.75
C SER A 60 9.32 5.68 2.66
N TYR A 61 8.20 5.28 3.27
CA TYR A 61 7.53 6.07 4.30
C TYR A 61 8.36 6.16 5.58
N LEU A 62 8.96 5.07 6.02
CA LEU A 62 9.74 5.02 7.26
C LEU A 62 11.04 5.84 7.17
N PHE A 63 11.61 5.98 5.97
CA PHE A 63 12.77 6.84 5.73
C PHE A 63 12.46 8.35 5.80
N VAL A 64 11.18 8.73 5.76
CA VAL A 64 10.77 10.11 5.99
C VAL A 64 10.74 10.39 7.49
N GLY A 65 11.79 11.07 7.95
CA GLY A 65 11.98 11.43 9.35
C GLY A 65 11.26 12.73 9.76
N PRO A 66 11.27 13.06 11.06
CA PRO A 66 10.66 14.29 11.59
C PRO A 66 11.28 15.59 11.05
N HIS A 67 12.51 15.52 10.53
CA HIS A 67 13.23 16.65 9.93
C HIS A 67 13.14 16.69 8.40
N SER A 68 12.38 15.79 7.77
CA SER A 68 12.23 15.80 6.31
C SER A 68 11.44 17.02 5.85
N HIS A 69 11.86 17.61 4.73
CA HIS A 69 11.14 18.72 4.10
C HIS A 69 9.70 18.32 3.79
N GLU A 70 8.75 19.21 4.11
CA GLU A 70 7.32 18.97 3.95
C GLU A 70 6.95 18.61 2.50
N GLU A 71 7.65 19.20 1.52
CA GLU A 71 7.49 18.89 0.11
C GLU A 71 7.83 17.43 -0.26
N ARG A 72 8.85 16.83 0.37
CA ARG A 72 9.20 15.42 0.13
C ARG A 72 8.11 14.49 0.64
N VAL A 73 7.55 14.79 1.81
CA VAL A 73 6.45 14.03 2.40
C VAL A 73 5.20 14.16 1.53
N LYS A 74 4.94 15.37 1.02
CA LYS A 74 3.86 15.64 0.07
C LYS A 74 3.97 14.79 -1.17
N LEU A 75 5.14 14.83 -1.81
CA LEU A 75 5.38 14.11 -3.05
C LEU A 75 5.23 12.60 -2.83
N LEU A 76 5.78 12.08 -1.74
CA LEU A 76 5.63 10.67 -1.38
C LEU A 76 4.14 10.30 -1.24
N TRP A 77 3.37 11.06 -0.45
CA TRP A 77 1.95 10.79 -0.23
C TRP A 77 1.13 10.91 -1.52
N GLN A 78 1.44 11.88 -2.38
CA GLN A 78 0.79 12.04 -3.69
C GLN A 78 1.07 10.83 -4.58
N PHE A 79 2.34 10.43 -4.69
CA PHE A 79 2.75 9.30 -5.51
C PHE A 79 2.10 8.00 -5.03
N THR A 80 2.10 7.76 -3.72
CA THR A 80 1.55 6.53 -3.16
C THR A 80 0.02 6.50 -3.21
N ALA A 81 -0.65 7.64 -3.00
CA ALA A 81 -2.10 7.71 -3.16
C ALA A 81 -2.51 7.41 -4.61
N PHE A 82 -1.75 7.94 -5.58
CA PHE A 82 -1.94 7.63 -6.99
C PHE A 82 -1.72 6.14 -7.28
N ALA A 83 -0.60 5.57 -6.84
CA ALA A 83 -0.30 4.15 -7.06
C ALA A 83 -1.39 3.24 -6.46
N ARG A 84 -1.84 3.52 -5.22
CA ARG A 84 -2.92 2.78 -4.58
C ARG A 84 -4.26 2.91 -5.31
N ALA A 85 -4.60 4.10 -5.81
CA ALA A 85 -5.81 4.28 -6.60
C ALA A 85 -5.77 3.45 -7.90
N VAL A 86 -4.62 3.44 -8.59
CA VAL A 86 -4.43 2.60 -9.79
C VAL A 86 -4.57 1.11 -9.46
N ILE A 87 -3.93 0.65 -8.38
CA ILE A 87 -4.01 -0.75 -7.94
C ILE A 87 -5.46 -1.12 -7.57
N ALA A 88 -6.15 -0.27 -6.81
CA ALA A 88 -7.54 -0.50 -6.42
C ALA A 88 -8.48 -0.63 -7.63
N VAL A 89 -8.32 0.26 -8.62
CA VAL A 89 -9.11 0.21 -9.87
C VAL A 89 -8.78 -1.07 -10.65
N PHE A 90 -7.49 -1.39 -10.82
CA PHE A 90 -7.07 -2.58 -11.56
C PHE A 90 -7.58 -3.87 -10.91
N VAL A 91 -7.39 -4.04 -9.60
CA VAL A 91 -7.85 -5.21 -8.85
C VAL A 91 -9.37 -5.33 -8.92
N THR A 92 -10.10 -4.23 -8.77
CA THR A 92 -11.56 -4.23 -8.89
C THR A 92 -12.00 -4.68 -10.28
N ALA A 93 -11.39 -4.15 -11.34
CA ALA A 93 -11.70 -4.55 -12.71
C ALA A 93 -11.43 -6.05 -12.94
N GLN A 94 -10.30 -6.56 -12.45
CA GLN A 94 -9.94 -7.97 -12.61
C GLN A 94 -10.85 -8.92 -11.83
N VAL A 95 -11.37 -8.51 -10.67
CA VAL A 95 -12.41 -9.27 -9.96
C VAL A 95 -13.72 -9.25 -10.76
N LEU A 96 -14.14 -8.09 -11.29
CA LEU A 96 -15.37 -7.98 -12.08
C LEU A 96 -15.31 -8.78 -13.39
N CYS A 97 -14.12 -8.92 -13.99
CA CYS A 97 -13.90 -9.77 -15.16
C CYS A 97 -13.77 -11.27 -14.83
N GLY A 98 -13.82 -11.66 -13.54
CA GLY A 98 -13.69 -13.06 -13.11
C GLY A 98 -12.26 -13.61 -13.13
N ASN A 99 -11.25 -12.75 -13.33
CA ASN A 99 -9.83 -13.14 -13.36
C ASN A 99 -9.23 -13.30 -11.96
N LEU A 100 -9.82 -12.65 -10.95
CA LEU A 100 -9.40 -12.72 -9.56
C LEU A 100 -10.55 -13.13 -8.64
N SER A 101 -10.25 -13.88 -7.58
CA SER A 101 -11.24 -14.24 -6.56
C SER A 101 -11.77 -13.02 -5.81
N ALA A 102 -13.04 -13.04 -5.41
CA ALA A 102 -13.69 -11.94 -4.69
C ALA A 102 -12.94 -11.48 -3.42
N GLY A 103 -12.14 -12.34 -2.78
CA GLY A 103 -11.30 -11.96 -1.64
C GLY A 103 -10.32 -10.82 -1.93
N TRP A 104 -9.90 -10.64 -3.19
CA TRP A 104 -9.01 -9.53 -3.60
C TRP A 104 -9.68 -8.16 -3.50
N LEU A 105 -11.02 -8.08 -3.39
CA LEU A 105 -11.72 -6.83 -3.10
C LEU A 105 -11.31 -6.23 -1.75
N THR A 106 -10.86 -7.05 -0.80
CA THR A 106 -10.36 -6.54 0.49
C THR A 106 -9.09 -5.69 0.32
N VAL A 107 -8.21 -6.10 -0.60
CA VAL A 107 -7.01 -5.35 -0.98
C VAL A 107 -7.40 -4.05 -1.68
N ALA A 108 -8.29 -4.13 -2.69
CA ALA A 108 -8.78 -2.95 -3.39
C ALA A 108 -9.46 -1.94 -2.45
N ALA A 109 -10.28 -2.42 -1.51
CA ALA A 109 -10.95 -1.58 -0.52
C ALA A 109 -9.98 -0.91 0.45
N THR A 110 -8.94 -1.64 0.89
CA THR A 110 -7.90 -1.11 1.77
C THR A 110 -7.09 -0.04 1.05
N ASP A 111 -6.66 -0.30 -0.18
CA ASP A 111 -5.90 0.66 -1.01
C ASP A 111 -6.72 1.92 -1.32
N ALA A 112 -7.99 1.76 -1.70
CA ALA A 112 -8.89 2.89 -1.92
C ALA A 112 -9.09 3.73 -0.65
N SER A 113 -9.28 3.08 0.50
CA SER A 113 -9.46 3.78 1.79
C SER A 113 -8.23 4.58 2.18
N VAL A 114 -7.02 3.99 2.05
CA VAL A 114 -5.76 4.69 2.34
C VAL A 114 -5.52 5.81 1.35
N ALA A 115 -5.77 5.60 0.06
CA ALA A 115 -5.64 6.65 -0.96
C ALA A 115 -6.59 7.82 -0.68
N MET A 116 -7.85 7.56 -0.31
CA MET A 116 -8.82 8.58 0.07
C MET A 116 -8.36 9.36 1.30
N LEU A 117 -7.84 8.67 2.33
CA LEU A 117 -7.30 9.30 3.53
C LEU A 117 -6.10 10.19 3.20
N GLN A 118 -5.19 9.74 2.35
CA GLN A 118 -4.03 10.52 1.89
C GLN A 118 -4.47 11.75 1.09
N CYS A 119 -5.38 11.60 0.14
CA CYS A 119 -5.95 12.71 -0.63
C CYS A 119 -6.67 13.73 0.26
N TRP A 120 -7.45 13.27 1.24
CA TRP A 120 -8.12 14.13 2.20
C TRP A 120 -7.14 14.89 3.10
N ALA A 121 -6.11 14.20 3.59
CA ALA A 121 -5.08 14.82 4.42
C ALA A 121 -4.28 15.88 3.64
N LEU A 122 -3.98 15.60 2.37
CA LEU A 122 -3.31 16.53 1.45
C LEU A 122 -4.18 17.75 1.12
N SER A 123 -5.49 17.58 0.93
CA SER A 123 -6.41 18.70 0.63
C SER A 123 -6.68 19.60 1.84
N ARG A 124 -6.63 19.04 3.06
CA ARG A 124 -6.76 19.78 4.33
C ARG A 124 -5.46 20.43 4.79
N SER A 125 -4.32 19.99 4.29
CA SER A 125 -3.03 20.56 4.66
C SER A 125 -2.86 21.93 4.00
N LYS A 126 -3.01 23.01 4.78
CA LYS A 126 -2.56 24.36 4.41
C LYS A 126 -1.03 24.40 4.44
N TRP A 127 -0.37 23.64 3.57
CA TRP A 127 1.06 23.75 3.38
C TRP A 127 1.33 25.05 2.61
N LYS A 128 1.92 26.03 3.30
CA LYS A 128 2.40 27.26 2.68
C LYS A 128 3.37 26.86 1.57
N ARG A 129 3.03 27.28 0.34
CA ARG A 129 3.96 27.30 -0.79
C ARG A 129 5.17 28.14 -0.44
#